data_AF-A0AAV9PR77-F1
#
_entry.id   AF-A0AAV9PR77-F1
#
_cell.length_a   1.000
_cell.length_b   1.000
_cell.length_c   1.000
_cell.angle_alpha   90.00
_cell.angle_beta   90.00
_cell.angle_gamma   90.00
#
_symmetry.space_group_name_H-M   'P 1'
#
loop_
_entity.id
_entity.type
_entity.pdbx_description
1 polymer ?
#
loop_
_entity_poly.entity_id
_entity_poly.type
_entity_poly.pdbx_seq_one_letter_code
_entity_poly.pdbx_strand_id
1 'polypeptide(L)'
;MYTKHFTPLESDPAIFSELIHVLGVEEKLEFVEIYSFDVDTLIYLPRPVLAVIVIFPDDDVAKSAIRGFGEHSFTSEERRRV
;
A
#
# COMPACT_ATOMS: atom_id res chain seq x y z
N MET A 1 28.29 -10.50 1.94
CA MET A 1 27.77 -9.12 1.74
C MET A 1 26.45 -9.03 2.47
N TYR A 2 26.24 -7.99 3.28
CA TYR A 2 24.95 -7.76 3.94
C TYR A 2 24.06 -6.93 3.02
N THR A 3 22.87 -7.44 2.70
CA THR A 3 21.89 -6.73 1.88
C THR A 3 20.95 -5.96 2.80
N LYS A 4 20.78 -4.67 2.54
CA LYS A 4 19.79 -3.84 3.24
C LYS A 4 18.39 -4.43 3.05
N HIS A 5 17.67 -4.57 4.14
CA HIS A 5 16.28 -5.02 4.17
C HIS A 5 15.52 -4.21 5.22
N PHE A 6 14.21 -4.12 5.03
CA PHE A 6 13.29 -3.50 5.97
C PHE A 6 12.38 -4.58 6.55
N THR A 7 11.87 -4.34 7.76
CA THR A 7 10.82 -5.19 8.33
C THR A 7 9.57 -5.07 7.46
N PRO A 8 8.94 -6.19 7.05
CA PRO A 8 7.67 -6.15 6.33
C PRO A 8 6.63 -5.40 7.14
N LEU A 9 5.85 -4.55 6.46
CA LEU A 9 4.75 -3.82 7.08
C LEU A 9 3.51 -4.71 7.13
N GLU A 10 2.86 -4.76 8.29
CA GLU A 10 1.58 -5.44 8.45
C GLU A 10 0.47 -4.65 7.77
N SER A 11 -0.49 -5.37 7.18
CA SER A 11 -1.61 -4.78 6.44
C SER A 11 -2.71 -4.26 7.38
N ASP A 12 -2.36 -3.30 8.23
CA ASP A 12 -3.26 -2.75 9.23
C ASP A 12 -3.45 -1.23 9.00
N PRO A 13 -4.70 -0.74 8.92
CA PRO A 13 -4.97 0.67 8.65
C PRO A 13 -4.44 1.63 9.72
N ALA A 14 -4.36 1.22 10.98
CA ALA A 14 -3.79 2.05 12.06
C ALA A 14 -2.28 2.20 11.88
N ILE A 15 -1.58 1.11 11.52
CA ILE A 15 -0.14 1.14 11.23
C ILE A 15 0.15 2.04 10.02
N PHE A 16 -0.63 1.93 8.94
CA PHE A 16 -0.45 2.80 7.77
C PHE A 16 -0.73 4.27 8.08
N SER A 17 -1.78 4.55 8.87
CA SER A 17 -2.13 5.92 9.26
C SER A 17 -1.03 6.56 10.10
N GLU A 18 -0.53 5.85 11.12
CA GLU A 18 0.60 6.30 11.92
C GLU A 18 1.83 6.58 11.05
N LEU A 19 2.16 5.66 10.13
CA LEU A 19 3.31 5.80 9.25
C LEU A 19 3.23 7.06 8.38
N ILE A 20 2.10 7.33 7.73
CA ILE A 20 1.99 8.52 6.87
C ILE A 20 2.05 9.82 7.64
N HIS A 21 1.54 9.86 8.87
CA HIS A 21 1.63 11.05 9.73
C HIS A 21 3.07 11.28 10.18
N VAL A 22 3.81 10.23 10.54
CA VAL A 22 5.26 10.30 10.82
C VAL A 22 6.05 10.82 9.62
N LEU A 23 5.60 10.49 8.39
CA LEU A 23 6.21 10.97 7.15
C LEU A 23 5.78 12.41 6.76
N GLY A 24 4.90 13.05 7.54
CA GLY A 24 4.52 14.45 7.37
C GLY A 24 3.23 14.69 6.60
N VAL A 25 2.39 13.67 6.39
CA VAL A 25 1.04 13.83 5.84
C VAL A 25 0.11 14.43 6.90
N GLU A 26 -0.83 15.29 6.47
CA GLU A 26 -1.83 15.89 7.38
C GLU A 26 -2.71 14.84 8.07
N GLU A 27 -3.01 15.05 9.36
CA GLU A 27 -3.88 14.18 10.18
C GLU A 27 -5.33 14.05 9.68
N LYS A 28 -5.73 14.84 8.68
CA LYS A 28 -7.05 14.73 8.02
C LYS A 28 -7.15 13.53 7.08
N LEU A 29 -6.03 12.89 6.76
CA LEU A 29 -5.97 11.70 5.93
C LEU A 29 -5.65 10.49 6.80
N GLU A 30 -6.42 9.42 6.62
CA GLU A 30 -6.25 8.16 7.32
C GLU A 30 -6.50 7.00 6.36
N PHE A 31 -5.98 5.83 6.72
CA PHE A 31 -6.35 4.57 6.10
C PHE A 31 -7.50 3.93 6.88
N VAL A 32 -8.42 3.31 6.16
CA VAL A 32 -9.55 2.56 6.73
C VAL A 32 -9.65 1.21 6.04
N GLU A 33 -10.26 0.25 6.73
CA GLU A 33 -10.44 -1.11 6.24
C GLU A 33 -11.49 -1.18 5.13
N ILE A 34 -11.26 -2.02 4.11
CA ILE A 34 -12.25 -2.34 3.07
C ILE A 34 -12.69 -3.78 3.26
N TYR A 35 -13.86 -3.97 3.86
CA TYR A 35 -14.41 -5.31 4.11
C TYR A 35 -14.82 -6.05 2.82
N SER A 36 -15.35 -5.33 1.83
CA SER A 36 -15.70 -5.86 0.51
C SER A 36 -15.68 -4.75 -0.55
N PHE A 37 -15.45 -5.13 -1.80
CA PHE A 37 -15.60 -4.27 -2.98
C PHE A 37 -17.03 -4.22 -3.55
N ASP A 38 -17.99 -4.85 -2.86
CA ASP A 38 -19.41 -4.73 -3.20
C ASP A 38 -19.93 -3.31 -2.92
N VAL A 39 -20.80 -2.82 -3.79
CA VAL A 39 -21.36 -1.46 -3.72
C VAL A 39 -21.96 -1.16 -2.35
N ASP A 40 -22.69 -2.13 -1.78
CA ASP A 40 -23.38 -1.98 -0.50
C ASP A 40 -22.43 -1.82 0.70
N THR A 41 -21.17 -2.24 0.57
CA THR A 41 -20.15 -2.05 1.61
C THR A 41 -19.38 -0.73 1.39
N LEU A 42 -19.07 -0.42 0.13
CA LEU A 42 -18.28 0.77 -0.23
C LEU A 42 -18.99 2.10 0.07
N ILE A 43 -20.32 2.10 0.22
CA ILE A 43 -21.07 3.31 0.62
C ILE A 43 -20.70 3.81 2.02
N TYR A 44 -20.15 2.94 2.89
CA TYR A 44 -19.77 3.31 4.26
C TYR A 44 -18.37 3.93 4.35
N LEU A 45 -17.60 3.90 3.26
CA LEU A 45 -16.26 4.48 3.26
C LEU A 45 -16.32 6.02 3.30
N PRO A 46 -15.44 6.67 4.09
CA PRO A 46 -15.30 8.11 4.06
C PRO A 46 -14.92 8.59 2.66
N ARG A 47 -15.43 9.76 2.27
CA ARG A 47 -15.21 10.34 0.94
C ARG A 47 -14.56 11.73 1.07
N PRO A 48 -13.64 12.11 0.15
CA PRO A 48 -13.18 11.33 -1.01
C PRO A 48 -12.17 10.24 -0.64
N VAL A 49 -12.18 9.14 -1.40
CA VAL A 49 -11.11 8.10 -1.34
C VAL A 49 -10.02 8.49 -2.33
N LEU A 50 -8.78 8.64 -1.85
CA LEU A 50 -7.65 9.10 -2.66
C LEU A 50 -6.84 7.95 -3.28
N ALA A 51 -6.72 6.83 -2.58
CA ALA A 51 -5.96 5.67 -2.99
C ALA A 51 -6.49 4.39 -2.32
N VAL A 52 -6.12 3.24 -2.86
CA VAL A 52 -6.37 1.92 -2.27
C VAL A 52 -5.06 1.14 -2.26
N ILE A 53 -4.71 0.57 -1.11
CA ILE A 53 -3.61 -0.39 -0.98
C ILE A 53 -4.24 -1.78 -1.01
N VAL A 54 -3.72 -2.65 -1.86
CA VAL A 54 -4.16 -4.06 -1.92
C VAL A 54 -2.95 -4.96 -1.85
N ILE A 55 -3.02 -5.97 -1.00
CA ILE A 55 -1.99 -6.99 -0.84
C ILE A 55 -2.51 -8.30 -1.42
N PHE A 56 -1.71 -8.92 -2.26
CA PHE A 56 -1.96 -10.23 -2.82
C PHE A 56 -0.74 -11.14 -2.62
N PRO A 57 -0.93 -12.47 -2.64
CA PRO A 57 0.19 -13.40 -2.68
C PRO A 57 1.12 -13.11 -3.87
N ASP A 58 2.43 -13.25 -3.66
CA ASP A 58 3.43 -13.11 -4.72
C ASP A 58 3.53 -14.39 -5.56
N ASP A 59 2.43 -14.76 -6.22
CA ASP A 59 2.39 -15.90 -7.16
C ASP A 59 2.29 -15.46 -8.63
N ASP A 60 2.73 -16.33 -9.52
CA ASP A 60 2.80 -16.05 -10.95
C ASP A 60 1.42 -15.78 -11.58
N VAL A 61 0.35 -16.32 -10.98
CA VAL A 61 -1.01 -16.12 -11.47
C VAL A 61 -1.45 -14.69 -11.17
N ALA A 62 -1.28 -14.23 -9.93
CA ALA A 62 -1.61 -12.87 -9.51
C ALA A 62 -0.83 -11.82 -10.31
N LYS A 63 0.48 -12.04 -10.52
CA LYS A 63 1.32 -11.16 -11.35
C LYS A 63 0.82 -11.02 -12.78
N SER A 64 0.38 -12.12 -13.39
CA SER A 64 -0.12 -12.11 -14.77
C SER A 64 -1.45 -11.39 -14.93
N ALA A 65 -2.25 -11.31 -13.85
CA ALA A 65 -3.58 -10.70 -13.86
C ALA A 65 -3.55 -9.17 -13.68
N ILE A 66 -2.52 -8.63 -13.03
CA ILE A 66 -2.44 -7.18 -12.73
C ILE A 66 -1.52 -6.48 -13.73
N ARG A 67 -2.13 -5.83 -14.73
CA ARG A 67 -1.40 -5.02 -15.71
C ARG A 67 -0.77 -3.79 -15.02
N GLY A 68 0.55 -3.65 -15.08
CA GLY A 68 1.29 -2.56 -14.43
C GLY A 68 1.94 -2.91 -13.08
N PHE A 69 1.69 -4.11 -12.55
CA PHE A 69 2.32 -4.56 -11.29
C PHE A 69 3.81 -4.87 -11.51
N GLY A 70 4.70 -4.16 -10.81
CA GLY A 70 6.16 -4.36 -10.90
C GLY A 70 6.85 -3.71 -12.11
N GLU A 71 6.14 -2.96 -12.96
CA GLU A 71 6.73 -2.29 -14.13
C GLU A 71 7.66 -1.13 -13.73
N HIS A 72 7.45 -0.52 -12.56
CA HIS A 72 8.40 0.41 -11.95
C HIS A 72 9.38 -0.32 -11.02
N SER A 73 10.41 -0.91 -11.61
CA SER A 73 11.59 -1.33 -10.86
C SER A 73 12.39 -0.08 -10.46
N PHE A 74 12.55 0.16 -9.15
CA PHE A 74 13.46 1.20 -8.66
C PHE A 74 14.85 1.00 -9.27
N THR A 75 15.37 2.06 -9.88
CA THR A 75 16.71 2.09 -10.44
C THR A 75 17.75 1.83 -9.35
N SER A 76 18.94 1.39 -9.75
CA SER A 76 20.05 1.09 -8.83
C SER A 76 20.44 2.30 -7.98
N GLU A 77 20.19 3.53 -8.46
CA GLU A 77 20.45 4.78 -7.73
C GLU A 77 19.36 5.12 -6.72
N GLU A 78 18.09 4.87 -7.05
CA GLU A 78 16.98 5.08 -6.11
C GLU A 78 17.05 4.12 -4.93
N ARG A 79 17.44 2.86 -5.19
CA ARG A 79 17.69 1.86 -4.13
C ARG A 79 18.84 2.24 -3.19
N ARG A 80 19.75 3.13 -3.61
CA ARG A 80 20.89 3.59 -2.78
C ARG A 80 20.54 4.77 -1.88
N ARG A 81 19.44 5.49 -2.16
CA ARG A 81 19.03 6.69 -1.40
C ARG A 81 18.14 6.40 -0.20
N VAL A 82 17.47 5.24 -0.19
CA VAL A 82 16.68 4.75 0.95
C VAL A 82 17.52 4.01 1.94
#